data_AF-A0A539E9P5-F1
#
_entry.id   AF-A0A539E9P5-F1
#
_cell.length_a   1.000
_cell.length_b   1.000
_cell.length_c   1.000
_cell.angle_alpha   90.00
_cell.angle_beta   90.00
_cell.angle_gamma   90.00
#
_symmetry.space_group_name_H-M   'P 1'
#
loop_
_entity.id
_entity.type
_entity.pdbx_description
1 polymer ?
#
loop_
_entity_poly.entity_id
_entity_poly.type
_entity_poly.pdbx_seq_one_letter_code
_entity_poly.pdbx_strand_id
1 'polypeptide(L)'
;MSQLVNRPARMSIALFLFAAIMPGVDLAVASTIDGQPKILLHVRPITVKNPCQGASLARCQDAVTGGMINVPYHVFVLAALGDSILHAGEGGATLEFTQPNPVWPSPGGGTIITWDAVNNCQTGEVAVAGYFYMTAYDPATMRIIPRPVDQISKVASCGSFETILSYYNDLGCAYFAQGGIQGCNPCIWPCFVDPVEPTTWSRIKANVTGGR
;
A
#
# COMPACT_ATOMS: atom_id res chain seq x y z
N MET A 1 -55.28 -29.80 65.19
CA MET A 1 -54.59 -30.11 63.92
C MET A 1 -53.74 -28.90 63.55
N SER A 2 -52.42 -29.07 63.65
CA SER A 2 -51.41 -28.01 63.58
C SER A 2 -51.36 -27.30 62.23
N GLN A 3 -51.36 -25.97 62.23
CA GLN A 3 -51.04 -25.17 61.04
C GLN A 3 -49.54 -24.84 61.02
N LEU A 4 -48.85 -25.35 60.01
CA LEU A 4 -47.47 -25.03 59.66
C LEU A 4 -47.45 -23.67 58.94
N VAL A 5 -46.87 -22.66 59.60
CA VAL A 5 -46.66 -21.32 59.03
C VAL A 5 -45.39 -21.32 58.19
N ASN A 6 -45.55 -21.24 56.86
CA ASN A 6 -44.47 -21.06 55.91
C ASN A 6 -43.90 -19.63 56.01
N ARG A 7 -42.61 -19.49 56.32
CA ARG A 7 -41.90 -18.20 56.19
C ARG A 7 -41.06 -18.21 54.90
N PRO A 8 -41.18 -17.20 54.03
CA PRO A 8 -40.36 -17.13 52.82
C PRO A 8 -38.91 -16.78 53.16
N ALA A 9 -37.98 -17.58 52.65
CA ALA A 9 -36.55 -17.30 52.71
C ALA A 9 -36.22 -16.06 51.86
N ARG A 10 -35.59 -15.06 52.48
CA ARG A 10 -35.03 -13.90 51.77
C ARG A 10 -33.63 -14.27 51.29
N MET A 11 -33.48 -14.45 49.97
CA MET A 11 -32.19 -14.64 49.31
C MET A 11 -31.63 -13.26 48.93
N SER A 12 -30.63 -12.79 49.66
CA SER A 12 -29.88 -11.57 49.34
C SER A 12 -28.75 -11.92 48.38
N ILE A 13 -28.80 -11.41 47.15
CA ILE A 13 -27.73 -11.52 46.16
C ILE A 13 -26.80 -10.32 46.37
N ALA A 14 -25.58 -10.56 46.84
CA ALA A 14 -24.52 -9.57 46.93
C ALA A 14 -23.87 -9.43 45.54
N LEU A 15 -24.10 -8.30 44.87
CA LEU A 15 -23.50 -7.96 43.59
C LEU A 15 -22.08 -7.42 43.82
N PHE A 16 -21.06 -8.25 43.58
CA PHE A 16 -19.67 -7.80 43.56
C PHE A 16 -19.39 -7.06 42.23
N LEU A 17 -19.34 -5.73 42.27
CA LEU A 17 -18.78 -4.93 41.18
C LEU A 17 -17.25 -5.15 41.17
N PHE A 18 -16.78 -6.05 40.31
CA PHE A 18 -15.37 -6.05 39.90
C PHE A 18 -15.16 -4.92 38.89
N ALA A 19 -14.58 -3.81 39.34
CA ALA A 19 -14.00 -2.83 38.43
C ALA A 19 -12.76 -3.46 37.79
N ALA A 20 -12.93 -4.13 36.65
CA ALA A 20 -11.82 -4.57 35.83
C ALA A 20 -11.13 -3.32 35.25
N ILE A 21 -9.96 -2.98 35.78
CA ILE A 21 -9.02 -2.07 35.14
C ILE A 21 -8.60 -2.77 33.85
N MET A 22 -9.26 -2.45 32.74
CA MET A 22 -8.79 -2.91 31.43
C MET A 22 -7.47 -2.18 31.18
N PRO A 23 -6.33 -2.88 31.00
CA PRO A 23 -5.14 -2.22 30.46
C PRO A 23 -5.56 -1.53 29.16
N GLY A 24 -5.16 -0.27 29.01
CA GLY A 24 -5.44 0.50 27.81
C GLY A 24 -5.07 -0.33 26.60
N VAL A 25 -6.08 -0.71 25.82
CA VAL A 25 -5.86 -1.27 24.50
C VAL A 25 -5.23 -0.16 23.68
N ASP A 26 -3.91 -0.22 23.50
CA ASP A 26 -3.26 0.50 22.41
C ASP A 26 -4.01 0.08 21.16
N LEU A 27 -4.75 1.02 20.57
CA LEU A 27 -5.32 0.83 19.26
C LEU A 27 -4.12 0.74 18.31
N ALA A 28 -3.65 -0.48 18.08
CA ALA A 28 -2.63 -0.75 17.08
C ALA A 28 -3.21 -0.28 15.75
N VAL A 29 -2.80 0.94 15.36
CA VAL A 29 -3.03 1.44 14.02
C VAL A 29 -2.28 0.47 13.13
N ALA A 30 -2.99 -0.14 12.17
CA ALA A 30 -2.33 -0.93 11.17
C ALA A 30 -1.30 0.00 10.49
N SER A 31 -0.04 -0.38 10.59
CA SER A 31 1.07 0.35 9.99
C SER A 31 1.96 -0.65 9.28
N THR A 32 2.90 -0.14 8.50
CA THR A 32 3.91 -0.95 7.82
C THR A 32 4.69 -1.77 8.85
N ILE A 33 5.23 -2.92 8.45
CA ILE A 33 5.91 -3.86 9.38
C ILE A 33 7.01 -3.21 10.25
N ASP A 34 7.61 -2.13 9.77
CA ASP A 34 8.67 -1.36 10.43
C ASP A 34 8.28 0.10 10.73
N GLY A 35 7.01 0.46 10.55
CA GLY A 35 6.49 1.83 10.73
C GLY A 35 7.02 2.84 9.71
N GLN A 36 7.85 2.44 8.74
CA GLN A 36 8.42 3.34 7.74
C GLN A 36 7.48 3.51 6.53
N PRO A 37 7.50 4.67 5.85
CA PRO A 37 6.75 4.85 4.62
C PRO A 37 7.20 3.88 3.51
N LYS A 38 6.28 3.47 2.65
CA LYS A 38 6.53 2.54 1.52
C LYS A 38 5.84 3.04 0.26
N ILE A 39 6.32 2.65 -0.91
CA ILE A 39 5.57 2.81 -2.17
C ILE A 39 5.36 1.42 -2.75
N LEU A 40 4.10 1.07 -3.06
CA LEU A 40 3.73 -0.25 -3.53
C LEU A 40 2.73 -0.19 -4.68
N LEU A 41 2.55 -1.33 -5.35
CA LEU A 41 1.60 -1.49 -6.44
C LEU A 41 0.40 -2.31 -5.96
N HIS A 42 -0.80 -1.95 -6.41
CA HIS A 42 -2.01 -2.72 -6.17
C HIS A 42 -2.72 -3.05 -7.48
N VAL A 43 -2.93 -4.34 -7.74
CA VAL A 43 -3.45 -4.89 -8.98
C VAL A 43 -4.91 -5.30 -8.79
N ARG A 44 -5.81 -4.74 -9.60
CA ARG A 44 -7.24 -5.08 -9.59
C ARG A 44 -7.75 -5.31 -11.02
N PRO A 45 -8.48 -6.41 -11.28
CA PRO A 45 -9.13 -6.56 -12.57
C PRO A 45 -10.13 -5.40 -12.80
N ILE A 46 -10.32 -5.00 -14.06
CA ILE A 46 -11.29 -3.95 -14.39
C ILE A 46 -12.70 -4.54 -14.31
N THR A 47 -13.26 -4.56 -13.09
CA THR A 47 -14.65 -5.00 -12.85
C THR A 47 -15.59 -3.84 -12.55
N VAL A 48 -15.04 -2.64 -12.33
CA VAL A 48 -15.80 -1.44 -11.96
C VAL A 48 -15.56 -0.31 -12.95
N LYS A 49 -16.60 0.50 -13.17
CA LYS A 49 -16.51 1.70 -14.01
C LYS A 49 -15.70 2.81 -13.33
N ASN A 50 -15.70 2.87 -12.00
CA ASN A 50 -14.96 3.87 -11.23
C ASN A 50 -13.70 3.24 -10.59
N PRO A 51 -12.49 3.48 -11.14
CA PRO A 51 -11.26 2.88 -10.66
C PRO A 51 -10.92 3.30 -9.22
N CYS A 52 -11.33 4.49 -8.77
CA CYS A 52 -11.03 4.97 -7.41
C CYS A 52 -11.65 4.09 -6.32
N GLN A 53 -12.77 3.40 -6.60
CA GLN A 53 -13.39 2.48 -5.65
C GLN A 53 -12.56 1.21 -5.41
N GLY A 54 -11.72 0.82 -6.38
CA GLY A 54 -10.83 -0.33 -6.27
C GLY A 54 -9.48 -0.02 -5.65
N ALA A 55 -9.16 1.26 -5.44
CA ALA A 55 -7.86 1.72 -4.95
C ALA A 55 -7.78 1.78 -3.42
N SER A 56 -8.93 1.97 -2.77
CA SER A 56 -9.01 2.21 -1.32
C SER A 56 -8.68 0.93 -0.55
N LEU A 57 -7.54 0.93 0.13
CA LEU A 57 -7.14 -0.10 1.08
C LEU A 57 -7.17 0.47 2.48
N ALA A 58 -7.78 -0.27 3.42
CA ALA A 58 -7.67 0.08 4.83
C ALA A 58 -6.24 -0.10 5.34
N ARG A 59 -5.53 -1.10 4.79
CA ARG A 59 -4.16 -1.45 5.18
C ARG A 59 -3.29 -1.78 3.99
N CYS A 60 -2.02 -1.42 4.04
CA CYS A 60 -1.13 -1.63 2.91
C CYS A 60 -0.75 -3.11 2.71
N GLN A 61 -0.86 -3.94 3.76
CA GLN A 61 -0.69 -5.40 3.66
C GLN A 61 -1.75 -6.06 2.79
N ASP A 62 -2.93 -5.44 2.65
CA ASP A 62 -4.03 -5.99 1.85
C ASP A 62 -3.83 -5.74 0.33
N ALA A 63 -2.74 -5.08 -0.06
CA ALA A 63 -2.43 -4.83 -1.45
C ALA A 63 -2.11 -6.13 -2.20
N VAL A 64 -2.96 -6.43 -3.19
CA VAL A 64 -2.73 -7.48 -4.19
C VAL A 64 -1.65 -7.03 -5.18
N THR A 65 -0.58 -7.80 -5.31
CA THR A 65 0.58 -7.51 -6.19
C THR A 65 0.70 -8.49 -7.37
N GLY A 66 -0.33 -9.32 -7.61
CA GLY A 66 -0.32 -10.35 -8.65
C GLY A 66 -1.43 -10.15 -9.69
N GLY A 67 -1.14 -10.50 -10.94
CA GLY A 67 -2.11 -10.53 -12.04
C GLY A 67 -1.89 -11.70 -13.00
N MET A 68 -2.95 -12.11 -13.70
CA MET A 68 -2.86 -13.09 -14.77
C MET A 68 -2.44 -12.41 -16.08
N ILE A 69 -1.69 -13.10 -16.93
CA ILE A 69 -1.46 -12.63 -18.29
C ILE A 69 -2.76 -12.64 -19.10
N ASN A 70 -2.84 -11.81 -20.14
CA ASN A 70 -4.01 -11.65 -21.02
C ASN A 70 -5.29 -11.20 -20.32
N VAL A 71 -5.17 -10.64 -19.11
CA VAL A 71 -6.27 -10.01 -18.37
C VAL A 71 -5.96 -8.52 -18.21
N PRO A 72 -6.92 -7.62 -18.45
CA PRO A 72 -6.71 -6.21 -18.25
C PRO A 72 -6.89 -5.84 -16.76
N TYR A 73 -6.04 -4.94 -16.28
CA TYR A 73 -6.00 -4.49 -14.89
C TYR A 73 -5.97 -2.97 -14.75
N HIS A 74 -6.49 -2.50 -13.63
CA HIS A 74 -6.03 -1.27 -13.00
C HIS A 74 -4.86 -1.61 -12.08
N VAL A 75 -3.73 -0.95 -12.28
CA VAL A 75 -2.55 -1.05 -11.40
C VAL A 75 -2.39 0.29 -10.69
N PHE A 76 -2.78 0.33 -9.42
CA PHE A 76 -2.68 1.52 -8.58
C PHE A 76 -1.27 1.66 -8.02
N VAL A 77 -0.78 2.89 -7.97
CA VAL A 77 0.42 3.26 -7.21
C VAL A 77 -0.05 3.78 -5.87
N LEU A 78 0.42 3.14 -4.81
CA LEU A 78 0.06 3.45 -3.44
C LEU A 78 1.28 3.95 -2.67
N ALA A 79 1.09 4.92 -1.80
CA ALA A 79 2.06 5.31 -0.78
C ALA A 79 1.52 4.89 0.58
N ALA A 80 2.19 3.96 1.26
CA ALA A 80 1.93 3.67 2.65
C ALA A 80 2.68 4.67 3.51
N LEU A 81 2.01 5.40 4.40
CA LEU A 81 2.62 6.53 5.12
C LEU A 81 3.37 6.12 6.39
N GLY A 82 3.24 4.86 6.81
CA GLY A 82 3.81 4.35 8.06
C GLY A 82 3.15 4.98 9.30
N ASP A 83 3.89 5.10 10.40
CA ASP A 83 3.42 5.72 11.65
C ASP A 83 3.37 7.26 11.58
N SER A 84 3.43 7.84 10.38
CA SER A 84 3.38 9.28 10.17
C SER A 84 1.97 9.81 10.45
N ILE A 85 1.70 10.14 11.72
CA ILE A 85 0.44 10.72 12.19
C ILE A 85 0.27 12.13 11.59
N LEU A 86 -0.44 12.27 10.47
CA LEU A 86 -0.88 13.57 9.96
C LEU A 86 -2.36 13.58 9.54
N HIS A 87 -2.95 14.77 9.65
CA HIS A 87 -4.39 15.08 9.75
C HIS A 87 -5.09 15.34 8.41
N ALA A 88 -6.41 15.06 8.39
CA ALA A 88 -7.25 14.61 7.27
C ALA A 88 -7.32 15.42 5.95
N GLY A 89 -7.33 14.71 4.81
CA GLY A 89 -7.75 15.19 3.49
C GLY A 89 -7.91 14.06 2.45
N GLU A 90 -9.07 13.94 1.80
CA GLU A 90 -9.28 13.06 0.64
C GLU A 90 -9.04 13.86 -0.65
N GLY A 91 -8.03 13.49 -1.44
CA GLY A 91 -7.64 14.28 -2.62
C GLY A 91 -6.68 13.53 -3.53
N GLY A 92 -6.97 13.56 -4.84
CA GLY A 92 -6.01 13.07 -5.83
C GLY A 92 -4.74 13.91 -5.86
N ALA A 93 -3.67 13.37 -6.46
CA ALA A 93 -2.48 14.16 -6.72
C ALA A 93 -2.81 15.45 -7.48
N THR A 94 -2.15 16.55 -7.11
CA THR A 94 -2.44 17.89 -7.63
C THR A 94 -1.48 18.30 -8.76
N LEU A 95 -0.22 17.85 -8.70
CA LEU A 95 0.81 18.19 -9.67
C LEU A 95 1.55 16.95 -10.13
N GLU A 96 1.84 16.90 -11.43
CA GLU A 96 2.64 15.87 -12.08
C GLU A 96 3.84 16.52 -12.79
N PHE A 97 5.04 15.99 -12.55
CA PHE A 97 6.26 16.41 -13.23
C PHE A 97 6.92 15.21 -13.89
N THR A 98 6.67 15.05 -15.18
CA THR A 98 7.28 14.00 -16.00
C THR A 98 8.77 14.26 -16.18
N GLN A 99 9.60 13.22 -16.00
CA GLN A 99 11.02 13.30 -16.36
C GLN A 99 11.18 13.60 -17.86
N PRO A 100 12.08 14.50 -18.27
CA PRO A 100 12.19 14.91 -19.67
C PRO A 100 12.87 13.85 -20.56
N ASN A 101 13.69 12.96 -20.00
CA ASN A 101 14.34 11.88 -20.74
C ASN A 101 14.82 10.76 -19.79
N PRO A 102 14.46 9.49 -20.02
CA PRO A 102 13.37 9.02 -20.87
C PRO A 102 12.03 9.61 -20.43
N VAL A 103 11.17 9.97 -21.39
CA VAL A 103 9.85 10.55 -21.10
C VAL A 103 8.93 9.46 -20.57
N TRP A 104 8.29 9.69 -19.43
CA TRP A 104 7.25 8.81 -18.91
C TRP A 104 6.14 8.57 -19.96
N PRO A 105 5.68 7.32 -20.22
CA PRO A 105 5.95 6.06 -19.52
C PRO A 105 7.05 5.20 -20.15
N SER A 106 8.04 5.78 -20.83
CA SER A 106 9.21 5.04 -21.32
C SER A 106 9.95 4.35 -20.18
N PRO A 107 10.54 3.15 -20.37
CA PRO A 107 11.34 2.52 -19.33
C PRO A 107 12.52 3.42 -18.92
N GLY A 108 12.83 3.43 -17.62
CA GLY A 108 13.80 4.37 -17.06
C GLY A 108 13.31 5.83 -17.06
N GLY A 109 12.08 6.09 -17.52
CA GLY A 109 11.37 7.32 -17.23
C GLY A 109 10.74 7.28 -15.86
N GLY A 110 10.34 8.44 -15.38
CA GLY A 110 9.68 8.60 -14.09
C GLY A 110 8.74 9.78 -14.11
N THR A 111 7.85 9.82 -13.15
CA THR A 111 6.99 10.97 -12.90
C THR A 111 7.03 11.28 -11.41
N ILE A 112 7.11 12.56 -11.07
CA ILE A 112 6.97 13.03 -9.70
C ILE A 112 5.51 13.41 -9.52
N ILE A 113 4.89 12.78 -8.55
CA ILE A 113 3.50 13.02 -8.19
C ILE A 113 3.50 13.78 -6.87
N THR A 114 2.78 14.90 -6.81
CA THR A 114 2.71 15.74 -5.61
C THR A 114 1.26 16.10 -5.32
N TRP A 115 0.89 16.06 -4.05
CA TRP A 115 -0.40 16.54 -3.57
C TRP A 115 -0.25 17.97 -3.06
N ASP A 116 -1.31 18.76 -3.16
CA ASP A 116 -1.42 20.00 -2.40
C ASP A 116 -1.39 19.67 -0.91
N ALA A 117 -0.24 19.95 -0.27
CA ALA A 117 0.00 19.63 1.13
C ALA A 117 -0.92 20.41 2.09
N VAL A 118 -1.54 21.51 1.65
CA VAL A 118 -2.41 22.35 2.48
C VAL A 118 -3.86 21.88 2.39
N ASN A 119 -4.36 21.65 1.17
CA ASN A 119 -5.79 21.38 0.95
C ASN A 119 -6.11 19.91 0.68
N ASN A 120 -5.16 19.13 0.16
CA ASN A 120 -5.38 17.76 -0.33
C ASN A 120 -4.36 16.78 0.25
N CYS A 121 -3.80 17.05 1.43
CA CYS A 121 -2.87 16.11 2.02
C CYS A 121 -3.58 14.79 2.34
N GLN A 122 -2.98 13.68 1.91
CA GLN A 122 -3.56 12.37 2.11
C GLN A 122 -3.33 11.85 3.51
N THR A 123 -4.37 11.24 4.05
CA THR A 123 -4.42 10.77 5.43
C THR A 123 -5.02 9.41 5.55
N GLY A 124 -4.43 8.61 6.41
CA GLY A 124 -4.70 7.19 6.47
C GLY A 124 -3.42 6.42 6.17
N GLU A 125 -3.47 5.12 6.38
CA GLU A 125 -2.31 4.26 6.19
C GLU A 125 -1.86 4.27 4.73
N VAL A 126 -2.81 4.36 3.79
CA VAL A 126 -2.58 4.24 2.35
C VAL A 126 -3.13 5.43 1.58
N ALA A 127 -2.25 6.12 0.86
CA ALA A 127 -2.60 7.16 -0.10
C ALA A 127 -2.51 6.62 -1.54
N VAL A 128 -3.48 6.98 -2.39
CA VAL A 128 -3.48 6.59 -3.81
C VAL A 128 -2.81 7.70 -4.63
N ALA A 129 -1.65 7.41 -5.22
CA ALA A 129 -0.94 8.36 -6.09
C ALA A 129 -1.53 8.41 -7.50
N GLY A 130 -2.09 7.30 -7.97
CA GLY A 130 -2.67 7.19 -9.31
C GLY A 130 -2.85 5.74 -9.71
N TYR A 131 -3.18 5.52 -10.98
CA TYR A 131 -3.29 4.17 -11.53
C TYR A 131 -2.96 4.13 -13.02
N PHE A 132 -2.63 2.92 -13.48
CA PHE A 132 -2.41 2.60 -14.89
C PHE A 132 -3.46 1.61 -15.36
N TYR A 133 -3.86 1.74 -16.62
CA TYR A 133 -4.56 0.68 -17.33
C TYR A 133 -3.53 -0.17 -18.07
N MET A 134 -3.47 -1.46 -17.80
CA MET A 134 -2.52 -2.33 -18.51
C MET A 134 -2.98 -3.77 -18.66
N THR A 135 -2.42 -4.44 -19.66
CA THR A 135 -2.51 -5.89 -19.89
C THR A 135 -1.10 -6.40 -20.15
N ALA A 136 -0.68 -7.42 -19.39
CA ALA A 136 0.56 -8.15 -19.66
C ALA A 136 0.25 -9.34 -20.58
N TYR A 137 0.92 -9.42 -21.73
CA TYR A 137 0.73 -10.52 -22.69
C TYR A 137 1.66 -11.71 -22.44
N ASP A 138 2.79 -11.46 -21.76
CA ASP A 138 3.79 -12.44 -21.36
C ASP A 138 4.08 -12.30 -19.85
N PRO A 139 4.66 -13.33 -19.20
CA PRO A 139 5.10 -13.21 -17.83
C PRO A 139 6.05 -12.01 -17.65
N ALA A 140 5.72 -11.09 -16.74
CA ALA A 140 6.42 -9.82 -16.60
C ALA A 140 6.32 -9.24 -15.19
N THR A 141 7.30 -8.41 -14.84
CA THR A 141 7.33 -7.66 -13.57
C THR A 141 7.28 -6.16 -13.83
N MET A 142 6.30 -5.50 -13.21
CA MET A 142 6.25 -4.05 -13.09
C MET A 142 6.78 -3.65 -11.72
N ARG A 143 7.75 -2.74 -11.65
CA ARG A 143 8.44 -2.39 -10.41
C ARG A 143 8.56 -0.88 -10.28
N ILE A 144 8.42 -0.39 -9.05
CA ILE A 144 8.78 0.98 -8.68
C ILE A 144 10.29 1.04 -8.49
N ILE A 145 10.95 1.93 -9.23
CA ILE A 145 12.39 2.15 -9.13
C ILE A 145 12.67 3.56 -8.61
N PRO A 146 13.83 3.81 -7.99
CA PRO A 146 14.27 5.16 -7.67
C PRO A 146 14.32 6.02 -8.94
N ARG A 147 14.14 7.33 -8.77
CA ARG A 147 14.14 8.25 -9.90
C ARG A 147 15.50 8.21 -10.61
N PRO A 148 15.57 7.96 -11.93
CA PRO A 148 16.86 7.68 -12.56
C PRO A 148 17.88 8.83 -12.57
N VAL A 149 17.43 10.08 -12.44
CA VAL A 149 18.32 11.25 -12.45
C VAL A 149 19.22 11.34 -11.21
N ASP A 150 18.71 10.95 -10.04
CA ASP A 150 19.40 11.05 -8.76
C ASP A 150 19.46 9.74 -7.98
N GLN A 151 18.78 8.70 -8.48
CA GLN A 151 18.66 7.38 -7.85
C GLN A 151 18.01 7.42 -6.48
N ILE A 152 17.12 8.41 -6.24
CA ILE A 152 16.41 8.56 -4.96
C ILE A 152 14.92 8.28 -5.16
N SER A 153 14.37 7.48 -4.24
CA SER A 153 12.94 7.37 -3.97
C SER A 153 12.64 8.05 -2.65
N LYS A 154 11.56 8.84 -2.59
CA LYS A 154 11.17 9.55 -1.38
C LYS A 154 9.66 9.74 -1.29
N VAL A 155 9.17 9.78 -0.06
CA VAL A 155 7.79 10.18 0.27
C VAL A 155 7.89 11.42 1.16
N ALA A 156 7.02 12.38 0.92
CA ALA A 156 6.91 13.58 1.74
C ALA A 156 5.59 13.55 2.52
N SER A 157 5.65 13.91 3.80
CA SER A 157 4.48 14.05 4.65
C SER A 157 3.81 15.43 4.47
N CYS A 158 2.63 15.65 5.06
CA CYS A 158 1.94 16.95 4.99
C CYS A 158 2.78 18.11 5.55
N GLY A 159 3.68 17.83 6.50
CA GLY A 159 4.61 18.81 7.04
C GLY A 159 5.80 19.13 6.14
N SER A 160 5.79 18.64 4.89
CA SER A 160 6.93 18.68 3.95
C SER A 160 8.18 17.99 4.48
N PHE A 161 8.03 17.05 5.42
CA PHE A 161 9.13 16.19 5.86
C PHE A 161 9.32 15.08 4.84
N GLU A 162 10.48 15.08 4.18
CA GLU A 162 10.85 14.04 3.22
C GLU A 162 11.53 12.86 3.92
N THR A 163 11.05 11.65 3.64
CA THR A 163 11.69 10.40 4.03
C THR A 163 12.26 9.74 2.77
N ILE A 164 13.57 9.50 2.78
CA ILE A 164 14.24 8.73 1.73
C ILE A 164 13.90 7.26 1.93
N LEU A 165 13.50 6.61 0.84
CA LEU A 165 13.11 5.21 0.81
C LEU A 165 14.26 4.33 0.32
N SER A 166 14.48 3.21 1.00
CA SER A 166 15.34 2.12 0.59
C SER A 166 14.74 1.37 -0.58
N TYR A 167 15.48 1.27 -1.69
CA TYR A 167 15.06 0.51 -2.87
C TYR A 167 14.67 -0.94 -2.56
N TYR A 168 15.37 -1.59 -1.61
CA TYR A 168 15.18 -3.00 -1.28
C TYR A 168 14.07 -3.25 -0.24
N ASN A 169 13.79 -2.28 0.63
CA ASN A 169 12.87 -2.51 1.75
C ASN A 169 11.53 -1.80 1.58
N ASP A 170 11.50 -0.75 0.74
CA ASP A 170 10.40 0.21 0.76
C ASP A 170 9.65 0.32 -0.57
N LEU A 171 10.15 -0.31 -1.64
CA LEU A 171 9.54 -0.25 -2.97
C LEU A 171 8.98 -1.62 -3.39
N GLY A 172 7.71 -1.64 -3.77
CA GLY A 172 7.00 -2.84 -4.21
C GLY A 172 7.09 -3.14 -5.71
N CYS A 173 6.64 -4.34 -6.08
CA CYS A 173 6.48 -4.73 -7.48
C CYS A 173 5.21 -5.56 -7.69
N ALA A 174 4.66 -5.48 -8.91
CA ALA A 174 3.59 -6.32 -9.38
C ALA A 174 4.15 -7.38 -10.34
N TYR A 175 3.67 -8.61 -10.21
CA TYR A 175 4.05 -9.71 -11.08
C TYR A 175 2.84 -10.22 -11.86
N PHE A 176 3.06 -10.48 -13.15
CA PHE A 176 2.05 -10.99 -14.06
C PHE A 176 2.53 -12.33 -14.61
N ALA A 177 1.74 -13.39 -14.43
CA ALA A 177 2.08 -14.72 -14.91
C ALA A 177 0.82 -15.59 -15.03
N GLN A 178 0.94 -16.75 -15.68
CA GLN A 178 -0.10 -17.76 -15.64
C GLN A 178 -0.36 -18.16 -14.17
N GLY A 179 -1.62 -18.08 -13.73
CA GLY A 179 -2.01 -18.39 -12.35
C GLY A 179 -1.94 -17.23 -11.35
N GLY A 180 -1.50 -16.04 -11.76
CA GLY A 180 -1.63 -14.83 -10.92
C GLY A 180 -0.72 -14.80 -9.70
N ILE A 181 0.51 -15.29 -9.84
CA ILE A 181 1.53 -15.29 -8.78
C ILE A 181 1.71 -13.85 -8.23
N GLN A 182 1.74 -13.71 -6.91
CA GLN A 182 1.94 -12.41 -6.27
C GLN A 182 3.35 -11.87 -6.55
N GLY A 183 3.42 -10.56 -6.83
CA GLY A 183 4.65 -9.79 -6.75
C GLY A 183 5.03 -9.50 -5.30
N CYS A 184 5.80 -8.43 -5.07
CA CYS A 184 6.26 -8.09 -3.74
C CYS A 184 5.50 -6.92 -3.11
N ASN A 185 5.03 -7.14 -1.88
CA ASN A 185 4.43 -6.13 -1.02
C ASN A 185 5.39 -5.79 0.15
N PRO A 186 6.03 -4.60 0.14
CA PRO A 186 7.01 -4.20 1.15
C PRO A 186 6.40 -3.95 2.54
N CYS A 187 5.06 -3.93 2.65
CA CYS A 187 4.37 -3.84 3.94
C CYS A 187 4.33 -5.15 4.72
N ILE A 188 4.55 -6.28 4.04
CA ILE A 188 4.50 -7.62 4.65
C ILE A 188 5.91 -8.14 4.86
N TRP A 189 6.78 -7.99 3.85
CA TRP A 189 8.18 -8.44 3.88
C TRP A 189 9.04 -7.57 2.97
N PRO A 190 10.35 -7.42 3.24
CA PRO A 190 11.26 -6.71 2.35
C PRO A 190 11.25 -7.27 0.91
N CYS A 191 11.31 -6.36 -0.07
CA CYS A 191 11.31 -6.72 -1.47
C CYS A 191 12.73 -6.94 -1.99
N PHE A 192 13.17 -8.20 -2.00
CA PHE A 192 14.41 -8.56 -2.68
C PHE A 192 14.25 -8.34 -4.17
N VAL A 193 15.02 -7.38 -4.68
CA VAL A 193 14.94 -6.94 -6.06
C VAL A 193 16.17 -7.42 -6.81
N ASP A 194 15.97 -8.38 -7.72
CA ASP A 194 16.99 -8.68 -8.74
C ASP A 194 17.24 -7.40 -9.56
N PRO A 195 18.49 -6.99 -9.79
CA PRO A 195 18.80 -5.87 -10.68
C PRO A 195 18.16 -6.11 -12.05
N VAL A 196 17.48 -5.09 -12.58
CA VAL A 196 16.84 -5.17 -13.90
C VAL A 196 17.50 -4.14 -14.80
N GLU A 197 18.04 -4.56 -15.94
CA GLU A 197 18.56 -3.63 -16.93
C GLU A 197 17.41 -2.79 -17.54
N PRO A 198 17.63 -1.48 -17.79
CA PRO A 198 16.69 -0.66 -18.55
C PRO A 198 16.45 -1.26 -19.94
N THR A 199 15.19 -1.37 -20.36
CA THR A 199 14.85 -1.82 -21.73
C THR A 199 14.19 -0.69 -22.51
N THR A 200 13.91 -0.87 -23.80
CA THR A 200 13.03 0.02 -24.56
C THR A 200 11.66 -0.65 -24.74
N TRP A 201 10.61 0.11 -25.06
CA TRP A 201 9.24 -0.37 -25.25
C TRP A 201 9.09 -1.54 -26.26
N SER A 202 10.11 -1.82 -27.08
CA SER A 202 10.11 -2.90 -28.07
C SER A 202 10.72 -4.23 -27.61
N ARG A 203 11.14 -4.39 -26.34
CA ARG A 203 11.67 -5.68 -25.85
C ARG A 203 11.15 -6.05 -24.45
N ILE A 204 10.71 -7.30 -24.34
CA ILE A 204 10.42 -8.01 -23.08
C ILE A 204 11.72 -8.08 -22.26
N LYS A 205 11.64 -7.74 -20.97
CA LYS A 205 12.76 -7.83 -20.03
C LYS A 205 13.21 -9.28 -19.92
N ALA A 206 14.45 -9.58 -20.29
CA ALA A 206 15.08 -10.83 -19.92
C ALA A 206 15.75 -10.66 -18.55
N ASN A 207 15.55 -11.64 -17.65
CA ASN A 207 16.35 -11.74 -16.43
C ASN A 207 17.81 -11.95 -16.84
N VAL A 208 18.75 -11.16 -16.30
CA VAL A 208 20.17 -11.38 -16.54
C VAL A 208 20.67 -12.36 -15.48
N THR A 209 20.56 -13.66 -15.75
CA THR A 209 21.35 -14.66 -15.04
C THR A 209 22.79 -14.59 -15.56
N GLY A 210 23.61 -13.74 -14.94
CA GLY A 210 25.04 -13.65 -15.23
C GLY A 210 25.56 -12.22 -15.09
N GLY A 211 26.14 -11.90 -13.93
CA GLY A 211 26.80 -10.62 -13.70
C GLY A 211 27.89 -10.33 -14.73
N ARG A 212 27.98 -9.06 -15.13
CA ARG A 212 29.14 -8.51 -15.85
C ARG A 212 30.24 -8.15 -14.87
#